data_AF-A0A8H6C141-F1
#
_entry.id   AF-A0A8H6C141-F1
#
_cell.length_a   1.000
_cell.length_b   1.000
_cell.length_c   1.000
_cell.angle_alpha   90.00
_cell.angle_beta   90.00
_cell.angle_gamma   90.00
#
_symmetry.space_group_name_H-M   'P 1'
#
loop_
_entity.id
_entity.type
_entity.pdbx_description
1 polymer ?
#
loop_
_entity_poly.entity_id
_entity_poly.type
_entity_poly.pdbx_seq_one_letter_code
_entity_poly.pdbx_strand_id
1 'polypeptide(L)'
;MACCAGPMLGLCCKKTGAVIAGVAHGVAVIVHIIFFIVMWVTEGFNFARLMLGIATMIYVQRLLFKFLTLCFLTREFKNDKANTAFWTGKWYNTGMGWMAFTQPSREFVAKIIEMSEFAGDFVLAHIILFCQLPFLFIPLVDRWHSMMLFWLKPSRLIRPPIYSLKQARLRKRMVRKYCVLYFAVLILFIVIIVAPAVASGQIAVDQFANIGGSGSIADGLFQPRNVSNNDTGNHRPKTYTWSYLSTRFTGTTTPYSTNPFRV
;
A
#
# COMPACT_ATOMS: atom_id res chain seq x y z
N MET A 1 0.40 17.67 15.07
CA MET A 1 -0.92 18.14 15.55
C MET A 1 -1.39 17.45 16.83
N ALA A 2 -1.24 16.13 16.97
CA ALA A 2 -1.77 15.37 18.11
C ALA A 2 -1.38 15.91 19.50
N CYS A 3 -0.15 16.41 19.72
CA CYS A 3 0.28 16.82 21.06
C CYS A 3 -0.21 18.21 21.52
N CYS A 4 -0.59 19.11 20.60
CA CYS A 4 -0.79 20.54 20.95
C CYS A 4 -2.09 21.16 20.40
N ALA A 5 -2.88 20.45 19.59
CA ALA A 5 -4.05 21.02 18.91
C ALA A 5 -5.41 20.76 19.62
N GLY A 6 -5.42 20.02 20.73
CA GLY A 6 -6.64 19.57 21.41
C GLY A 6 -7.61 20.67 21.85
N PRO A 7 -7.15 21.78 22.47
CA PRO A 7 -8.04 22.86 22.87
C PRO A 7 -8.62 23.65 21.69
N MET A 8 -7.85 23.82 20.60
CA MET A 8 -8.25 24.65 19.46
C MET A 8 -9.21 23.92 18.50
N LEU A 9 -9.06 22.60 18.33
CA LEU A 9 -9.90 21.80 17.43
C LEU A 9 -11.21 21.32 18.08
N GLY A 10 -11.34 21.44 19.40
CA GLY A 10 -12.55 21.08 20.15
C GLY A 10 -13.68 22.10 20.08
N LEU A 11 -13.40 23.33 19.60
CA LEU A 11 -14.34 24.45 19.62
C LEU A 11 -15.25 24.51 18.38
N CYS A 12 -14.79 24.02 17.22
CA CYS A 12 -15.50 24.25 15.95
C CYS A 12 -16.30 23.04 15.44
N CYS A 13 -15.87 21.79 15.71
CA CYS A 13 -16.49 20.60 15.13
C CYS A 13 -16.52 19.38 16.09
N LYS A 14 -17.70 18.80 16.33
CA LYS A 14 -17.88 17.63 17.24
C LYS A 14 -17.24 16.32 16.73
N LYS A 15 -16.82 16.25 15.46
CA LYS A 15 -16.25 15.04 14.83
C LYS A 15 -14.84 15.24 14.26
N THR A 16 -14.08 16.22 14.74
CA THR A 16 -12.71 16.50 14.26
C THR A 16 -11.81 15.27 14.28
N GLY A 17 -11.79 14.50 15.38
CA GLY A 17 -10.93 13.32 15.49
C GLY A 17 -11.19 12.26 14.42
N ALA A 18 -12.46 11.95 14.14
CA ALA A 18 -12.82 10.97 13.11
C ALA A 18 -12.46 11.44 11.69
N VAL A 19 -12.62 12.74 11.41
CA VAL A 19 -12.26 13.33 10.11
C VAL A 19 -10.75 13.33 9.92
N ILE A 20 -9.98 13.75 10.93
CA ILE A 20 -8.52 13.74 10.88
C ILE A 20 -7.99 12.32 10.71
N ALA A 21 -8.56 11.34 11.43
CA ALA A 21 -8.24 9.93 11.25
C ALA A 21 -8.50 9.49 9.80
N GLY A 22 -9.67 9.81 9.23
CA GLY A 22 -9.98 9.48 7.84
C GLY A 22 -9.00 10.09 6.83
N VAL A 23 -8.60 11.35 7.01
CA VAL A 23 -7.61 12.02 6.16
C VAL A 23 -6.23 11.37 6.29
N ALA A 24 -5.78 11.08 7.51
CA ALA A 24 -4.48 10.45 7.74
C ALA A 24 -4.38 9.08 7.06
N HIS A 25 -5.44 8.26 7.18
CA HIS A 25 -5.52 6.97 6.49
C HIS A 25 -5.55 7.14 4.96
N GLY A 26 -6.27 8.12 4.43
CA GLY A 26 -6.28 8.42 2.99
C GLY A 26 -4.90 8.84 2.46
N VAL A 27 -4.19 9.70 3.20
CA VAL A 27 -2.81 10.11 2.87
C VAL A 27 -1.88 8.90 2.92
N ALA A 28 -2.02 8.01 3.90
CA ALA A 28 -1.20 6.80 3.99
C ALA A 28 -1.32 5.91 2.74
N VAL A 29 -2.53 5.73 2.21
CA VAL A 29 -2.77 5.00 0.96
C VAL A 29 -2.10 5.70 -0.23
N ILE A 30 -2.25 7.02 -0.34
CA ILE A 30 -1.63 7.81 -1.43
C ILE A 30 -0.10 7.68 -1.38
N VAL A 31 0.52 7.78 -0.20
CA VAL A 31 1.96 7.63 -0.03
C VAL A 31 2.42 6.24 -0.47
N HIS A 32 1.70 5.17 -0.12
CA HIS A 32 2.03 3.82 -0.61
C HIS A 32 1.95 3.72 -2.14
N ILE A 33 0.95 4.34 -2.77
CA ILE A 33 0.83 4.39 -4.24
C ILE A 33 2.01 5.16 -4.87
N ILE A 34 2.43 6.28 -4.26
CA ILE A 34 3.59 7.03 -4.75
C ILE A 34 4.87 6.19 -4.67
N PHE A 35 5.12 5.51 -3.54
CA PHE A 35 6.29 4.64 -3.40
C PHE A 35 6.26 3.43 -4.34
N PHE A 36 5.08 2.91 -4.68
CA PHE A 36 4.94 1.92 -5.75
C PHE A 36 5.41 2.47 -7.11
N ILE A 37 5.05 3.71 -7.46
CA ILE A 37 5.51 4.36 -8.69
C ILE A 37 7.03 4.64 -8.63
N VAL A 38 7.55 5.10 -7.48
CA VAL A 38 8.99 5.29 -7.28
C VAL A 38 9.73 3.97 -7.56
N MET A 39 9.21 2.85 -7.06
CA MET A 39 9.80 1.54 -7.29
C MET A 39 9.80 1.15 -8.78
N TRP A 40 8.75 1.52 -9.53
CA TRP A 40 8.74 1.35 -10.99
C TRP A 40 9.90 2.07 -11.68
N VAL A 41 10.18 3.30 -11.25
CA VAL A 41 11.25 4.11 -11.84
C VAL A 41 12.62 3.58 -11.42
N THR A 42 12.83 3.27 -10.14
CA THR A 42 14.13 2.78 -9.62
C THR A 42 14.50 1.42 -10.21
N GLU A 43 13.51 0.56 -10.49
CA GLU A 43 13.72 -0.77 -11.11
C GLU A 43 13.81 -0.72 -12.65
N GLY A 44 13.97 0.48 -13.23
CA GLY A 44 14.17 0.65 -14.68
C GLY A 44 12.95 0.23 -15.51
N PHE A 45 11.75 0.35 -14.96
CA PHE A 45 10.49 -0.09 -15.55
C PHE A 45 10.43 -1.59 -15.91
N ASN A 46 11.23 -2.43 -15.23
CA ASN A 46 11.14 -3.87 -15.37
C ASN A 46 10.14 -4.46 -14.36
N PHE A 47 9.04 -5.02 -14.86
CA PHE A 47 7.98 -5.57 -14.01
C PHE A 47 8.44 -6.71 -13.10
N ALA A 48 9.31 -7.60 -13.57
CA ALA A 48 9.80 -8.73 -12.77
C ALA A 48 10.67 -8.26 -11.59
N ARG A 49 11.55 -7.28 -11.83
CA ARG A 49 12.40 -6.71 -10.78
C ARG A 49 11.58 -5.90 -9.77
N LEU A 50 10.60 -5.13 -10.25
CA LEU A 50 9.60 -4.47 -9.41
C LEU A 50 8.90 -5.46 -8.47
N MET A 51 8.40 -6.59 -8.98
CA MET A 51 7.73 -7.60 -8.14
C MET A 51 8.65 -8.14 -7.03
N LEU A 52 9.92 -8.38 -7.33
CA LEU A 52 10.91 -8.78 -6.33
C LEU A 52 11.19 -7.66 -5.32
N GLY A 53 11.32 -6.41 -5.78
CA GLY A 53 11.51 -5.24 -4.93
C GLY A 53 10.36 -5.04 -3.95
N ILE A 54 9.11 -5.15 -4.43
CA ILE A 54 7.91 -5.03 -3.60
C ILE A 54 7.85 -6.16 -2.57
N ALA A 55 8.12 -7.41 -2.98
CA ALA A 55 8.14 -8.54 -2.06
C ALA A 55 9.16 -8.33 -0.94
N THR A 56 10.39 -7.96 -1.28
CA THR A 56 11.44 -7.65 -0.31
C THR A 56 11.03 -6.51 0.62
N MET A 57 10.49 -5.42 0.07
CA MET A 57 10.03 -4.28 0.86
C MET A 57 8.96 -4.70 1.88
N ILE A 58 7.99 -5.54 1.48
CA ILE A 58 6.93 -6.03 2.37
C ILE A 58 7.54 -6.85 3.52
N TYR A 59 8.50 -7.74 3.25
CA TYR A 59 9.14 -8.53 4.29
C TYR A 59 9.97 -7.67 5.26
N VAL A 60 10.70 -6.68 4.73
CA VAL A 60 11.45 -5.71 5.57
C VAL A 60 10.50 -4.88 6.43
N GLN A 61 9.42 -4.36 5.86
CA GLN A 61 8.40 -3.60 6.59
C GLN A 61 7.76 -4.44 7.71
N ARG A 62 7.44 -5.72 7.44
CA ARG A 62 6.93 -6.66 8.45
C ARG A 62 7.93 -6.87 9.58
N LEU A 63 9.21 -7.04 9.26
CA LEU A 63 10.26 -7.17 10.27
C LEU A 63 10.35 -5.92 11.15
N LEU A 64 10.37 -4.74 10.54
CA LEU A 64 10.39 -3.46 11.25
C LEU A 64 9.16 -3.28 12.14
N PHE A 65 7.98 -3.66 11.68
CA PHE A 65 6.76 -3.58 12.50
C PHE A 65 6.80 -4.53 13.68
N LYS A 66 7.33 -5.74 13.52
CA LYS A 66 7.54 -6.65 14.66
C LYS A 66 8.53 -6.06 15.66
N PHE A 67 9.64 -5.50 15.19
CA PHE A 67 10.60 -4.83 16.05
C PHE A 67 9.98 -3.64 16.81
N LEU A 68 9.29 -2.74 16.10
CA LEU A 68 8.61 -1.59 16.71
C LEU A 68 7.54 -2.03 17.71
N THR A 69 6.79 -3.08 17.40
CA THR A 69 5.77 -3.62 18.31
C THR A 69 6.40 -4.15 19.60
N LEU A 70 7.51 -4.90 19.49
CA LEU A 70 8.19 -5.48 20.65
C LEU A 70 8.87 -4.42 21.52
N CYS A 71 9.49 -3.41 20.92
CA CYS A 71 10.23 -2.38 21.65
C CYS A 71 9.32 -1.28 22.23
N PHE A 72 8.25 -0.90 21.53
CA PHE A 72 7.47 0.29 21.86
C PHE A 72 6.00 0.03 22.19
N LEU A 73 5.38 -1.09 21.80
CA LEU A 73 3.95 -1.37 22.08
C LEU A 73 3.79 -2.43 23.17
N THR A 74 4.11 -2.06 24.41
CA THR A 74 3.86 -2.90 25.58
C THR A 74 2.37 -2.93 25.95
N ARG A 75 1.91 -4.01 26.61
CA ARG A 75 0.51 -4.21 27.06
C ARG A 75 0.19 -3.44 28.35
N GLU A 76 0.37 -2.13 28.35
CA GLU A 76 0.23 -1.29 29.55
C GLU A 76 -1.19 -0.75 29.81
N PHE A 77 -2.04 -0.59 28.78
CA PHE A 77 -3.40 -0.06 28.94
C PHE A 77 -4.46 -0.99 28.37
N LYS A 78 -5.51 -1.22 29.18
CA LYS A 78 -6.70 -1.98 28.78
C LYS A 78 -7.75 -1.12 28.06
N ASN A 79 -7.60 0.22 28.09
CA ASN A 79 -8.60 1.18 27.64
C ASN A 79 -8.10 2.01 26.44
N ASP A 80 -8.98 2.31 25.49
CA ASP A 80 -8.70 3.01 24.23
C ASP A 80 -8.51 4.56 24.36
N LYS A 81 -8.05 5.00 25.53
CA LYS A 81 -7.92 6.42 25.86
C LYS A 81 -6.80 7.11 25.06
N ALA A 82 -5.68 6.43 24.86
CA ALA A 82 -4.52 6.97 24.14
C ALA A 82 -4.83 7.22 22.66
N ASN A 83 -5.46 6.25 21.98
CA ASN A 83 -5.94 6.38 20.61
C ASN A 83 -6.92 7.56 20.45
N THR A 84 -7.93 7.64 21.32
CA THR A 84 -8.90 8.74 21.30
C THR A 84 -8.20 10.09 21.54
N ALA A 85 -7.26 10.15 22.48
CA ALA A 85 -6.48 11.35 22.78
C ALA A 85 -5.60 11.77 21.60
N PHE A 86 -5.02 10.83 20.84
CA PHE A 86 -4.19 11.12 19.67
C PHE A 86 -4.97 11.84 18.57
N TRP A 87 -6.16 11.34 18.23
CA TRP A 87 -6.96 11.94 17.17
C TRP A 87 -7.67 13.23 17.60
N THR A 88 -8.01 13.36 18.88
CA THR A 88 -8.69 14.55 19.41
C THR A 88 -7.74 15.61 19.96
N GLY A 89 -6.47 15.27 20.16
CA GLY A 89 -5.46 16.09 20.82
C GLY A 89 -5.64 16.26 22.34
N LYS A 90 -6.56 15.51 22.97
CA LYS A 90 -6.91 15.65 24.40
C LYS A 90 -6.11 14.70 25.29
N TRP A 91 -4.82 14.97 25.43
CA TRP A 91 -3.90 14.19 26.27
C TRP A 91 -4.03 14.52 27.76
N TYR A 92 -4.35 15.76 28.07
CA TYR A 92 -4.58 16.24 29.43
C TYR A 92 -6.08 16.12 29.78
N ASN A 93 -6.40 15.84 31.04
CA ASN A 93 -7.77 15.64 31.57
C ASN A 93 -8.51 14.37 31.15
N THR A 94 -7.86 13.39 30.53
CA THR A 94 -8.43 12.07 30.15
C THR A 94 -8.20 10.98 31.21
N GLY A 95 -7.62 11.35 32.36
CA GLY A 95 -7.32 10.44 33.47
C GLY A 95 -6.14 9.50 33.20
N MET A 96 -5.16 9.94 32.39
CA MET A 96 -3.91 9.21 32.11
C MET A 96 -2.77 9.54 33.09
N GLY A 97 -2.95 10.53 33.98
CA GLY A 97 -1.94 10.92 34.98
C GLY A 97 -0.61 11.34 34.34
N TRP A 98 0.52 10.97 34.98
CA TRP A 98 1.87 11.24 34.49
C TRP A 98 2.20 10.57 33.15
N MET A 99 1.49 9.50 32.80
CA MET A 99 1.69 8.80 31.54
C MET A 99 1.34 9.69 30.35
N ALA A 100 0.53 10.75 30.51
CA ALA A 100 0.22 11.70 29.44
C ALA A 100 1.47 12.31 28.75
N PHE A 101 2.65 12.26 29.39
CA PHE A 101 3.92 12.68 28.79
C PHE A 101 4.55 11.63 27.85
N THR A 102 4.51 10.34 28.23
CA THR A 102 5.14 9.25 27.46
C THR A 102 4.19 8.59 26.46
N GLN A 103 2.88 8.69 26.70
CA GLN A 103 1.85 8.10 25.83
C GLN A 103 1.83 8.62 24.38
N PRO A 104 2.06 9.92 24.11
CA PRO A 104 2.04 10.42 22.74
C PRO A 104 3.08 9.78 21.82
N SER A 105 4.29 9.50 22.32
CA SER A 105 5.35 8.88 21.52
C SER A 105 5.06 7.41 21.22
N ARG A 106 4.56 6.66 22.21
CA ARG A 106 4.09 5.28 22.02
C ARG A 106 2.96 5.20 20.99
N GLU A 107 1.98 6.08 21.13
CA GLU A 107 0.82 6.12 20.25
C GLU A 107 1.20 6.56 18.83
N PHE A 108 2.19 7.44 18.69
CA PHE A 108 2.74 7.79 17.38
C PHE A 108 3.33 6.56 16.66
N VAL A 109 4.10 5.72 17.36
CA VAL A 109 4.60 4.45 16.81
C VAL A 109 3.44 3.52 16.44
N ALA A 110 2.42 3.41 17.30
CA ALA A 110 1.23 2.63 16.99
C ALA A 110 0.52 3.13 15.72
N LYS A 111 0.43 4.44 15.52
CA LYS A 111 -0.18 5.04 14.32
C LYS A 111 0.65 4.83 13.06
N ILE A 112 1.98 4.82 13.14
CA ILE A 112 2.81 4.43 11.99
C ILE A 112 2.45 3.02 11.52
N ILE A 113 2.35 2.07 12.46
CA ILE A 113 2.00 0.68 12.14
C ILE A 113 0.56 0.59 11.62
N GLU A 114 -0.41 1.17 12.33
CA GLU A 114 -1.84 1.14 11.98
C GLU A 114 -2.11 1.73 10.58
N MET A 115 -1.55 2.90 10.28
CA MET A 115 -1.74 3.53 8.97
C MET A 115 -1.10 2.73 7.84
N SER A 116 0.04 2.09 8.10
CA SER A 116 0.73 1.28 7.10
C SER A 116 0.05 -0.06 6.84
N GLU A 117 -0.40 -0.74 7.90
CA GLU A 117 -1.23 -1.94 7.78
C GLU A 117 -2.57 -1.61 7.10
N PHE A 118 -3.20 -0.48 7.43
CA PHE A 118 -4.41 -0.03 6.73
C PHE A 118 -4.17 0.17 5.23
N ALA A 119 -3.04 0.77 4.82
CA ALA A 119 -2.73 0.94 3.42
C ALA A 119 -2.49 -0.41 2.70
N GLY A 120 -1.83 -1.36 3.39
CA GLY A 120 -1.67 -2.73 2.91
C GLY A 120 -3.00 -3.47 2.74
N ASP A 121 -3.85 -3.43 3.77
CA ASP A 121 -5.19 -4.01 3.75
C ASP A 121 -6.08 -3.34 2.71
N PHE A 122 -5.96 -2.04 2.50
CA PHE A 122 -6.67 -1.33 1.44
C PHE A 122 -6.31 -1.93 0.08
N VAL A 123 -5.02 -2.08 -0.24
CA VAL A 123 -4.58 -2.68 -1.50
C VAL A 123 -5.03 -4.13 -1.61
N LEU A 124 -4.81 -4.94 -0.56
CA LEU A 124 -5.16 -6.37 -0.55
C LEU A 124 -6.67 -6.60 -0.70
N ALA A 125 -7.49 -5.86 0.05
CA ALA A 125 -8.94 -5.96 -0.02
C ALA A 125 -9.46 -5.61 -1.41
N HIS A 126 -8.92 -4.57 -2.05
CA HIS A 126 -9.32 -4.21 -3.41
C HIS A 126 -8.90 -5.26 -4.44
N ILE A 127 -7.69 -5.83 -4.33
CA ILE A 127 -7.27 -6.96 -5.18
C ILE A 127 -8.24 -8.14 -5.03
N ILE A 128 -8.60 -8.50 -3.80
CA ILE A 128 -9.58 -9.58 -3.54
C ILE A 128 -10.93 -9.24 -4.17
N LEU A 129 -11.42 -8.01 -4.00
CA LEU A 129 -12.69 -7.56 -4.58
C LEU A 129 -12.65 -7.55 -6.12
N PHE A 130 -11.49 -7.29 -6.75
CA PHE A 130 -11.33 -7.37 -8.20
C PHE A 130 -11.36 -8.82 -8.68
N CYS A 131 -10.72 -9.73 -7.96
CA CYS A 131 -10.79 -11.17 -8.24
C CYS A 131 -12.20 -11.74 -8.05
N GLN A 132 -13.01 -11.16 -7.15
CA GLN A 132 -14.40 -11.56 -6.93
C GLN A 132 -15.37 -11.06 -8.02
N LEU A 133 -15.02 -9.99 -8.73
CA LEU A 133 -15.86 -9.40 -9.78
C LEU A 133 -16.35 -10.39 -10.85
N PRO A 134 -15.51 -11.25 -11.45
CA PRO A 134 -15.98 -12.21 -12.46
C PRO A 134 -17.05 -13.16 -11.93
N PHE A 135 -16.95 -13.57 -10.66
CA PHE A 135 -17.93 -14.47 -10.04
C PHE A 135 -19.29 -13.81 -9.85
N LEU A 136 -19.36 -12.48 -9.74
CA LEU A 136 -20.62 -11.74 -9.62
C LEU A 136 -21.47 -11.78 -10.90
N PHE A 137 -20.88 -12.09 -12.06
CA PHE A 137 -21.63 -12.26 -13.31
C PHE A 137 -22.31 -13.63 -13.43
N ILE A 138 -21.99 -14.58 -12.56
CA ILE A 138 -22.66 -15.88 -12.53
C ILE A 138 -24.08 -15.68 -11.98
N PRO A 139 -25.13 -16.09 -12.73
CA PRO A 139 -26.49 -15.93 -12.26
C PRO A 139 -26.72 -16.73 -10.97
N LEU A 140 -27.47 -16.14 -10.03
CA LEU A 140 -27.83 -16.75 -8.74
C LEU A 140 -26.65 -17.00 -7.78
N VAL A 141 -25.48 -16.40 -8.02
CA VAL A 141 -24.29 -16.56 -7.15
C VAL A 141 -24.53 -16.14 -5.71
N ASP A 142 -25.44 -15.19 -5.47
CA ASP A 142 -25.88 -14.75 -4.14
C ASP A 142 -26.49 -15.90 -3.32
N ARG A 143 -27.24 -16.79 -3.97
CA ARG A 143 -27.82 -17.98 -3.34
C ARG A 143 -26.76 -19.00 -3.00
N TRP A 144 -25.83 -19.25 -3.93
CA TRP A 144 -24.71 -20.17 -3.72
C TRP A 144 -23.79 -19.70 -2.59
N HIS A 145 -23.44 -18.41 -2.58
CA HIS A 145 -22.63 -17.82 -1.52
C HIS A 145 -23.27 -17.98 -0.14
N SER A 146 -24.56 -17.65 -0.01
CA SER A 146 -25.29 -17.80 1.25
C SER A 146 -25.40 -19.27 1.69
N MET A 147 -25.57 -20.19 0.73
CA MET A 147 -25.65 -21.63 0.99
C MET A 147 -24.33 -22.18 1.55
N MET A 148 -23.21 -21.77 0.96
CA MET A 148 -21.87 -22.18 1.39
C MET A 148 -21.49 -21.55 2.75
N LEU A 149 -21.78 -20.26 2.95
CA LEU A 149 -21.43 -19.54 4.18
C LEU A 149 -22.17 -20.08 5.41
N PHE A 150 -23.44 -20.46 5.24
CA PHE A 150 -24.27 -20.97 6.34
C PHE A 150 -24.44 -22.50 6.33
N TRP A 151 -23.72 -23.20 5.45
CA TRP A 151 -23.80 -24.66 5.29
C TRP A 151 -25.24 -25.17 5.15
N LEU A 152 -26.08 -24.44 4.41
CA LEU A 152 -27.50 -24.74 4.26
C LEU A 152 -27.74 -25.74 3.13
N LYS A 153 -28.74 -26.60 3.29
CA LYS A 153 -29.22 -27.44 2.17
C LYS A 153 -29.94 -26.56 1.13
N PRO A 154 -29.88 -26.86 -0.19
CA PRO A 154 -30.62 -26.13 -1.23
C PRO A 154 -32.14 -26.04 -1.01
N SER A 155 -32.72 -26.87 -0.15
CA SER A 155 -34.15 -26.82 0.20
C SER A 155 -34.48 -25.89 1.39
N ARG A 156 -33.47 -25.33 2.06
CA ARG A 156 -33.62 -24.48 3.27
C ARG A 156 -32.99 -23.10 3.07
N LEU A 157 -33.24 -22.46 1.92
CA LEU A 157 -32.75 -21.10 1.68
C LEU A 157 -33.48 -20.08 2.57
N ILE A 158 -32.71 -19.14 3.10
CA ILE A 158 -33.23 -17.98 3.81
C ILE A 158 -33.99 -17.11 2.81
N ARG A 159 -35.27 -16.83 3.09
CA ARG A 159 -36.07 -15.93 2.26
C ARG A 159 -35.50 -14.50 2.39
N PRO A 160 -35.36 -13.75 1.28
CA PRO A 160 -34.91 -12.37 1.37
C PRO A 160 -35.89 -11.54 2.21
N PRO A 161 -35.40 -10.62 3.05
CA PRO A 161 -36.26 -9.76 3.86
C PRO A 161 -37.14 -8.86 2.98
N ILE A 162 -38.39 -8.65 3.40
CA ILE A 162 -39.36 -7.79 2.71
C ILE A 162 -39.04 -6.33 3.07
N TYR A 163 -38.71 -5.53 2.06
CA TYR A 163 -38.37 -4.12 2.25
C TYR A 163 -39.54 -3.20 1.89
N SER A 164 -39.73 -2.13 2.66
CA SER A 164 -40.63 -1.04 2.26
C SER A 164 -40.11 -0.30 1.02
N LEU A 165 -40.99 0.40 0.29
CA LEU A 165 -40.60 1.19 -0.89
C LEU A 165 -39.51 2.22 -0.56
N LYS A 166 -39.55 2.84 0.63
CA LYS A 166 -38.54 3.81 1.09
C LYS A 166 -37.18 3.13 1.30
N GLN A 167 -37.15 1.99 1.97
CA GLN A 167 -35.91 1.22 2.20
C GLN A 167 -35.32 0.71 0.88
N ALA A 168 -36.16 0.21 -0.04
CA ALA A 168 -35.71 -0.25 -1.35
C ALA A 168 -35.06 0.88 -2.16
N ARG A 169 -35.64 2.10 -2.16
CA ARG A 169 -35.05 3.28 -2.81
C ARG A 169 -33.71 3.67 -2.18
N LEU A 170 -33.61 3.67 -0.85
CA LEU A 170 -32.36 4.00 -0.15
C LEU A 170 -31.25 2.99 -0.50
N ARG A 171 -31.55 1.69 -0.45
CA ARG A 171 -30.60 0.63 -0.81
C ARG A 171 -30.12 0.76 -2.26
N LYS A 172 -31.03 0.99 -3.22
CA LYS A 172 -30.66 1.22 -4.62
C LYS A 172 -29.72 2.42 -4.79
N ARG A 173 -29.94 3.50 -4.04
CA ARG A 173 -29.05 4.68 -4.03
C ARG A 173 -27.68 4.34 -3.44
N MET A 174 -27.63 3.59 -2.33
CA MET A 174 -26.38 3.16 -1.74
C MET A 174 -25.59 2.24 -2.68
N VAL A 175 -26.24 1.25 -3.28
CA VAL A 175 -25.63 0.36 -4.28
C VAL A 175 -25.03 1.17 -5.42
N ARG A 176 -25.77 2.12 -6.02
CA ARG A 176 -25.23 2.98 -7.09
C ARG A 176 -23.97 3.73 -6.66
N LYS A 177 -23.98 4.33 -5.46
CA LYS A 177 -22.81 5.06 -4.94
C LYS A 177 -21.59 4.15 -4.75
N TYR A 178 -21.78 2.98 -4.13
CA TYR A 178 -20.70 2.04 -3.89
C TYR A 178 -20.20 1.37 -5.19
N CYS A 179 -21.08 1.11 -6.17
CA CYS A 179 -20.67 0.64 -7.48
C CYS A 179 -19.82 1.67 -8.22
N VAL A 180 -20.21 2.95 -8.22
CA VAL A 180 -19.41 4.02 -8.84
C VAL A 180 -18.05 4.15 -8.15
N LEU A 181 -18.03 4.12 -6.82
CA LEU A 181 -16.77 4.13 -6.05
C LEU A 181 -15.88 2.94 -6.41
N TYR A 182 -16.45 1.73 -6.46
CA TYR A 182 -15.72 0.51 -6.80
C TYR A 182 -15.06 0.60 -8.18
N PHE A 183 -15.82 0.96 -9.22
CA PHE A 183 -15.27 1.09 -10.57
C PHE A 183 -14.26 2.23 -10.70
N ALA A 184 -14.45 3.34 -9.97
CA ALA A 184 -13.46 4.42 -9.93
C ALA A 184 -12.12 3.94 -9.35
N VAL A 185 -12.15 3.17 -8.25
CA VAL A 185 -10.94 2.60 -7.65
C VAL A 185 -10.34 1.51 -8.55
N LEU A 186 -11.15 0.68 -9.21
CA LEU A 186 -10.67 -0.31 -10.18
C LEU A 186 -9.89 0.36 -11.33
N ILE A 187 -10.47 1.41 -11.94
CA ILE A 187 -9.81 2.18 -13.00
C ILE A 187 -8.51 2.80 -12.47
N LEU A 188 -8.51 3.36 -11.26
CA LEU A 188 -7.31 3.92 -10.64
C LEU A 188 -6.19 2.87 -10.53
N PHE A 189 -6.48 1.66 -10.05
CA PHE A 189 -5.50 0.57 -9.95
C PHE A 189 -4.97 0.12 -11.32
N ILE A 190 -5.85 0.03 -12.33
CA ILE A 190 -5.44 -0.27 -13.71
C ILE A 190 -4.48 0.81 -14.22
N VAL A 191 -4.81 2.08 -14.03
CA VAL A 191 -3.96 3.21 -14.46
C VAL A 191 -2.60 3.17 -13.75
N ILE A 192 -2.56 2.90 -12.45
CA ILE A 192 -1.31 2.84 -11.68
C ILE A 192 -0.36 1.74 -12.20
N ILE A 193 -0.88 0.63 -12.72
CA ILE A 193 -0.06 -0.47 -13.28
C ILE A 193 0.29 -0.22 -14.75
N VAL A 194 -0.69 0.17 -15.56
CA VAL A 194 -0.54 0.31 -17.01
C VAL A 194 0.25 1.56 -17.38
N ALA A 195 0.07 2.69 -16.67
CA ALA A 195 0.71 3.94 -17.03
C ALA A 195 2.25 3.86 -16.97
N PRO A 196 2.89 3.33 -15.91
CA PRO A 196 4.34 3.12 -15.90
C PRO A 196 4.82 2.13 -16.97
N ALA A 197 4.05 1.06 -17.22
CA ALA A 197 4.39 0.07 -18.24
C ALA A 197 4.42 0.68 -19.64
N VAL A 198 3.43 1.52 -20.00
CA VAL A 198 3.39 2.22 -21.29
C VAL A 198 4.46 3.31 -21.36
N ALA A 199 4.66 4.06 -20.27
CA ALA A 199 5.68 5.10 -20.20
C ALA A 199 7.10 4.55 -20.43
N SER A 200 7.36 3.29 -20.06
CA SER A 200 8.65 2.64 -20.27
C SER A 200 9.11 2.67 -21.73
N GLY A 201 8.20 2.60 -22.70
CA GLY A 201 8.53 2.63 -24.13
C GLY A 201 8.87 4.03 -24.66
N GLN A 202 8.44 5.08 -23.96
CA GLN A 202 8.62 6.48 -24.37
C GLN A 202 9.83 7.14 -23.69
N ILE A 203 10.26 6.62 -22.54
CA ILE A 203 11.37 7.16 -21.77
C ILE A 203 12.69 6.59 -22.27
N ALA A 204 13.66 7.47 -22.56
CA ALA A 204 15.00 7.08 -22.96
C ALA A 204 15.69 6.21 -21.90
N VAL A 205 16.47 5.23 -22.35
CA VAL A 205 17.13 4.20 -21.53
C VAL A 205 18.01 4.81 -20.43
N ASP A 206 18.65 5.95 -20.71
CA ASP A 206 19.64 6.60 -19.84
C ASP A 206 19.10 7.86 -19.12
N GLN A 207 17.80 8.18 -19.26
CA GLN A 207 17.22 9.43 -18.75
C GLN A 207 17.38 9.60 -17.23
N PHE A 208 17.40 8.48 -16.49
CA PHE A 208 17.51 8.48 -15.02
C PHE A 208 18.86 7.96 -14.52
N ALA A 209 19.76 7.54 -15.42
CA ALA A 209 21.02 6.88 -15.06
C ALA A 209 22.04 7.82 -14.38
N ASN A 210 21.95 9.13 -14.63
CA ASN A 210 22.89 10.13 -14.11
C ASN A 210 22.24 11.10 -13.09
N ILE A 211 21.09 10.73 -12.51
CA ILE A 211 20.47 11.60 -11.49
C ILE A 211 21.43 11.76 -10.31
N GLY A 212 21.80 13.01 -10.01
CA GLY A 212 22.67 13.38 -8.90
C GLY A 212 24.16 13.51 -9.25
N GLY A 213 24.60 13.04 -10.42
CA GLY A 213 26.02 13.03 -10.83
C GLY A 213 26.84 11.93 -10.16
N SER A 214 28.03 11.66 -10.74
CA SER A 214 28.97 10.64 -10.25
C SER A 214 29.44 10.94 -8.83
N GLY A 215 29.24 10.01 -7.90
CA GLY A 215 29.60 10.17 -6.48
C GLY A 215 28.51 10.77 -5.59
N SER A 216 27.29 10.96 -6.09
CA SER A 216 26.14 11.36 -5.26
C SER A 216 25.49 10.16 -4.57
N ILE A 217 24.66 10.42 -3.55
CA ILE A 217 23.84 9.38 -2.89
C ILE A 217 22.87 8.70 -3.89
N ALA A 218 22.55 9.37 -4.99
CA ALA A 218 21.69 8.85 -6.05
C ALA A 218 22.44 8.08 -7.14
N ASP A 219 23.78 8.03 -7.08
CA ASP A 219 24.60 7.26 -8.01
C ASP A 219 24.37 5.76 -7.80
N GLY A 220 23.86 5.08 -8.83
CA GLY A 220 23.46 3.69 -8.74
C GLY A 220 22.12 3.43 -8.02
N LEU A 221 21.28 4.46 -7.82
CA LEU A 221 19.92 4.28 -7.28
C LEU A 221 18.93 3.74 -8.33
N PHE A 222 19.11 4.15 -9.59
CA PHE A 222 18.28 3.70 -10.71
C PHE A 222 18.95 2.55 -11.46
N GLN A 223 18.26 1.44 -11.59
CA GLN A 223 18.79 0.28 -12.29
C GLN A 223 18.91 0.53 -13.80
N PRO A 224 19.99 0.03 -14.42
CA PRO A 224 20.23 0.21 -15.85
C PRO A 224 19.25 -0.64 -16.67
N ARG A 225 18.81 -0.08 -17.80
CA ARG A 225 17.87 -0.69 -18.73
C ARG A 225 18.61 -1.33 -19.90
N ASN A 226 18.05 -2.41 -20.46
CA ASN A 226 18.57 -3.13 -21.63
C ASN A 226 20.04 -3.58 -21.48
N VAL A 227 20.39 -4.14 -20.31
CA VAL A 227 21.70 -4.74 -20.05
C VAL A 227 21.68 -6.24 -20.39
N SER A 228 22.82 -6.76 -20.83
CA SER A 228 23.02 -8.18 -21.20
C SER A 228 23.11 -9.14 -20.01
N ASN A 229 22.85 -8.67 -18.77
CA ASN A 229 22.94 -9.45 -17.51
C ASN A 229 24.26 -10.25 -17.37
N ASN A 230 25.35 -9.74 -17.92
CA ASN A 230 26.67 -10.36 -17.93
C ASN A 230 27.55 -9.95 -16.73
N ASP A 231 26.94 -9.29 -15.75
CA ASP A 231 27.61 -8.78 -14.55
C ASP A 231 27.72 -9.84 -13.43
N THR A 232 27.52 -11.12 -13.76
CA THR A 232 27.56 -12.25 -12.81
C THR A 232 28.64 -13.28 -13.18
N GLY A 233 29.17 -13.99 -12.17
CA GLY A 233 30.17 -15.05 -12.36
C GLY A 233 31.56 -14.53 -12.77
N ASN A 234 32.23 -15.25 -13.66
CA ASN A 234 33.62 -14.96 -14.10
C ASN A 234 33.77 -13.66 -14.91
N HIS A 235 32.67 -13.10 -15.40
CA HIS A 235 32.64 -11.86 -16.19
C HIS A 235 32.38 -10.62 -15.32
N ARG A 236 32.26 -10.78 -14.00
CA ARG A 236 32.14 -9.63 -13.09
C ARG A 236 33.38 -8.73 -13.18
N PRO A 237 33.22 -7.41 -13.30
CA PRO A 237 34.34 -6.47 -13.25
C PRO A 237 35.10 -6.61 -11.92
N LYS A 238 36.41 -6.84 -12.02
CA LYS A 238 37.28 -7.14 -10.85
C LYS A 238 37.49 -5.95 -9.92
N THR A 239 37.06 -4.75 -10.34
CA THR A 239 37.16 -3.49 -9.61
C THR A 239 36.06 -3.30 -8.55
N TYR A 240 35.01 -4.13 -8.55
CA TYR A 240 33.89 -3.97 -7.61
C TYR A 240 34.24 -4.44 -6.19
N THR A 241 34.25 -3.50 -5.24
CA THR A 241 34.45 -3.75 -3.81
C THR A 241 33.13 -3.59 -3.06
N TRP A 242 32.51 -4.71 -2.69
CA TRP A 242 31.37 -4.87 -1.76
C TRP A 242 30.06 -4.09 -2.02
N SER A 243 30.07 -3.10 -2.92
CA SER A 243 28.94 -2.27 -3.29
C SER A 243 28.63 -2.51 -4.77
N TYR A 244 27.39 -2.92 -5.04
CA TYR A 244 26.87 -2.99 -6.40
C TYR A 244 26.45 -1.58 -6.79
N LEU A 245 27.32 -0.81 -7.44
CA LEU A 245 26.84 0.35 -8.19
C LEU A 245 26.00 -0.19 -9.34
N SER A 246 24.74 0.24 -9.48
CA SER A 246 23.90 -0.08 -10.64
C SER A 246 24.34 0.70 -11.89
N THR A 247 25.64 0.74 -12.12
CA THR A 247 26.24 1.36 -13.30
C THR A 247 26.19 0.36 -14.45
N ARG A 248 25.83 0.85 -15.62
CA ARG A 248 25.94 0.07 -16.85
C ARG A 248 27.42 -0.26 -17.08
N PHE A 249 27.76 -1.54 -17.13
CA PHE A 249 29.10 -1.95 -17.54
C PHE A 249 29.34 -1.54 -19.01
N THR A 250 30.39 -0.77 -19.26
CA THR A 250 30.75 -0.23 -20.60
C THR A 250 31.92 -0.97 -21.25
N GLY A 251 32.43 -2.04 -20.64
CA GLY A 251 33.51 -2.83 -21.21
C GLY A 251 33.07 -3.63 -22.44
N THR A 252 34.00 -3.92 -23.35
CA THR A 252 33.75 -4.76 -24.52
C THR A 252 33.40 -6.17 -24.07
N THR A 253 32.17 -6.60 -24.32
CA THR A 253 31.68 -7.92 -23.92
C THR A 253 31.63 -8.83 -25.14
N THR A 254 32.16 -10.04 -25.04
CA THR A 254 31.97 -11.07 -26.06
C THR A 254 30.49 -11.48 -26.07
N PRO A 255 29.77 -11.30 -27.19
CA PRO A 255 28.36 -11.64 -27.26
C PRO A 255 28.18 -13.16 -27.17
N TYR A 256 27.41 -13.64 -26.20
CA TYR A 256 26.85 -14.98 -26.24
C TYR A 256 25.39 -14.90 -26.63
N SER A 257 25.04 -15.66 -27.65
CA SER A 257 23.67 -15.86 -28.13
C SER A 257 22.80 -16.46 -27.02
N THR A 258 22.09 -15.62 -26.27
CA THR A 258 20.78 -16.06 -25.77
C THR A 258 19.88 -16.09 -26.99
N ASN A 259 19.34 -17.28 -27.32
CA ASN A 259 18.33 -17.40 -28.36
C ASN A 259 17.26 -16.33 -28.09
N PRO A 260 17.00 -15.42 -29.04
CA PRO A 260 15.91 -14.48 -28.87
C PRO A 260 14.63 -15.31 -28.68
N PHE A 261 13.86 -14.99 -27.65
CA PHE A 261 12.50 -15.52 -27.51
C PHE A 261 11.79 -15.22 -28.82
N ARG A 262 11.56 -16.26 -29.63
CA ARG A 262 10.70 -16.17 -30.81
C ARG A 262 9.31 -15.79 -30.29
N VAL A 263 8.82 -14.67 -30.80
CA VAL A 263 7.44 -14.21 -30.70
C VAL A 263 6.51 -15.28 -31.26
#